data_AF-A0A5K7YKG0-F1
#
_entry.id   AF-A0A5K7YKG0-F1
#
_cell.length_a   1.000
_cell.length_b   1.000
_cell.length_c   1.000
_cell.angle_alpha   90.00
_cell.angle_beta   90.00
_cell.angle_gamma   90.00
#
_symmetry.space_group_name_H-M   'P 1'
#
loop_
_entity.id
_entity.type
_entity.pdbx_description
1 polymer ?
#
loop_
_entity_poly.entity_id
_entity_poly.type
_entity_poly.pdbx_seq_one_letter_code
_entity_poly.pdbx_strand_id
1 'polypeptide(L)'
;MFTSRQRAGNTIRRRLEDCLALVDPIDPAHDVMPSARPGIEQVGMFRDSVEDHLESISQLSRLRGTPRKKHPVFGDLDAHGWNCMFGFHLSLHLRQARQVVKKLNRASMND
;
A
#
# COMPACT_ATOMS: atom_id res chain seq x y z
N MET A 1 -6.04 38.72 -12.89
CA MET A 1 -6.21 38.30 -11.49
C MET A 1 -6.93 36.95 -11.49
N PHE A 2 -6.17 35.86 -11.56
CA PHE A 2 -6.68 34.49 -11.39
C PHE A 2 -5.64 33.76 -10.52
N THR A 3 -6.09 33.16 -9.42
CA THR A 3 -5.23 32.69 -8.34
C THR A 3 -4.59 31.34 -8.69
N SER A 4 -3.29 31.24 -8.41
CA SER A 4 -2.40 30.09 -8.63
C SER A 4 -2.82 28.78 -7.93
N ARG A 5 -3.91 28.78 -7.13
CA ARG A 5 -4.32 27.63 -6.29
C ARG A 5 -5.15 26.56 -7.02
N GLN A 6 -5.65 26.81 -8.22
CA GLN A 6 -6.56 25.88 -8.92
C GLN A 6 -5.88 24.79 -9.74
N ARG A 7 -4.54 24.83 -9.94
CA ARG A 7 -3.83 23.84 -10.77
C ARG A 7 -3.40 22.57 -10.04
N ALA A 8 -3.19 22.60 -8.71
CA ALA A 8 -2.71 21.44 -7.96
C ALA A 8 -3.81 20.39 -7.67
N GLY A 9 -5.07 20.84 -7.46
CA GLY A 9 -6.19 19.95 -7.12
C GLY A 9 -6.69 19.06 -8.27
N ASN A 10 -6.40 19.42 -9.53
CA ASN A 10 -6.85 18.67 -10.70
C ASN A 10 -5.96 17.46 -11.04
N THR A 11 -4.71 17.44 -10.59
CA THR A 11 -3.76 16.35 -10.94
C THR A 11 -3.98 15.10 -10.08
N ILE A 12 -4.28 15.28 -8.79
CA ILE A 12 -4.54 14.17 -7.85
C ILE A 12 -5.87 13.48 -8.18
N ARG A 13 -6.91 14.27 -8.50
CA ARG A 13 -8.24 13.76 -8.83
C ARG A 13 -8.24 12.90 -10.10
N ARG A 14 -7.46 13.32 -11.11
CA ARG A 14 -7.32 12.58 -12.37
C ARG A 14 -6.61 11.23 -12.16
N ARG A 15 -5.55 11.19 -11.33
CA ARG A 15 -4.85 9.94 -10.97
C ARG A 15 -5.74 8.97 -10.18
N LEU A 16 -6.59 9.47 -9.28
CA LEU A 16 -7.54 8.64 -8.53
C LEU A 16 -8.66 8.07 -9.41
N GLU A 17 -9.15 8.85 -10.38
CA GLU A 17 -10.18 8.41 -11.33
C GLU A 17 -9.63 7.40 -12.34
N ASP A 18 -8.40 7.56 -12.80
CA ASP A 18 -7.72 6.60 -13.67
C ASP A 18 -7.42 5.26 -12.95
N CYS A 19 -7.12 5.28 -11.64
CA CYS A 19 -6.92 4.06 -10.85
C CYS A 19 -8.22 3.28 -10.54
N LEU A 20 -9.38 3.94 -10.56
CA LEU A 20 -10.67 3.31 -10.22
C LEU A 20 -11.35 2.64 -11.42
N ALA A 21 -10.94 2.98 -12.64
CA ALA A 21 -11.64 2.54 -13.85
C ALA A 21 -11.12 1.22 -14.46
N LEU A 22 -9.99 0.67 -14.00
CA LEU A 22 -9.33 -0.48 -14.64
C LEU A 22 -8.66 -1.44 -13.64
N VAL A 23 -9.29 -1.73 -12.51
CA VAL A 23 -8.80 -2.80 -11.63
C VAL A 23 -9.52 -4.08 -12.03
N ASP A 24 -8.87 -4.88 -12.88
CA ASP A 24 -9.22 -6.30 -12.99
C ASP A 24 -9.28 -6.90 -11.57
N PRO A 25 -10.16 -7.87 -11.31
CA PRO A 25 -10.23 -8.51 -9.99
C PRO A 25 -8.84 -9.02 -9.62
N ILE A 26 -8.22 -8.43 -8.59
CA ILE A 26 -6.93 -8.88 -8.07
C ILE A 26 -7.07 -10.36 -7.72
N ASP A 27 -6.24 -11.21 -8.32
CA ASP A 27 -6.09 -12.60 -7.94
C ASP A 27 -5.14 -12.68 -6.73
N PRO A 28 -5.65 -12.86 -5.50
CA PRO A 28 -4.81 -12.81 -4.31
C PRO A 28 -3.83 -13.98 -4.21
N ALA A 29 -3.95 -15.01 -5.06
CA ALA A 29 -3.02 -16.11 -5.10
C ALA A 29 -1.79 -15.82 -5.99
N HIS A 30 -1.91 -14.89 -6.93
CA HIS A 30 -0.88 -14.63 -7.94
C HIS A 30 -0.36 -13.20 -7.89
N ASP A 31 -1.23 -12.20 -7.73
CA ASP A 31 -0.88 -10.77 -7.86
C ASP A 31 -0.13 -10.20 -6.65
N VAL A 32 -0.15 -10.92 -5.53
CA VAL A 32 0.54 -10.52 -4.28
C VAL A 32 1.78 -11.37 -4.02
N MET A 33 2.15 -12.26 -4.95
CA MET A 33 3.34 -13.08 -4.83
C MET A 33 4.59 -12.29 -5.19
N PRO A 34 5.73 -12.53 -4.51
CA PRO A 34 6.99 -11.89 -4.88
C PRO A 34 7.35 -12.19 -6.34
N SER A 35 7.90 -11.21 -7.03
CA SER A 35 8.44 -11.42 -8.38
C SER A 35 9.52 -12.51 -8.36
N ALA A 36 9.65 -13.28 -9.44
CA ALA A 36 10.66 -14.32 -9.55
C ALA A 36 12.12 -13.82 -9.46
N ARG A 37 12.34 -12.51 -9.70
CA ARG A 37 13.65 -11.86 -9.63
C ARG A 37 13.54 -10.52 -8.91
N PRO A 38 13.44 -10.51 -7.57
CA PRO A 38 13.35 -9.27 -6.82
C PRO A 38 14.73 -8.60 -6.80
N GLY A 39 14.81 -7.34 -7.27
CA GLY A 39 16.01 -6.51 -7.19
C GLY A 39 15.89 -5.38 -6.17
N ILE A 40 16.97 -4.61 -6.01
CA ILE A 40 17.05 -3.51 -5.03
C ILE A 40 16.08 -2.37 -5.35
N GLU A 41 15.71 -2.22 -6.61
CA GLU A 41 14.71 -1.26 -7.08
C GLU A 41 13.35 -1.46 -6.40
N GLN A 42 12.98 -2.70 -6.06
CA GLN A 42 11.72 -2.97 -5.36
C GLN A 42 11.70 -2.41 -3.94
N VAL A 43 12.86 -2.31 -3.29
CA VAL A 43 12.98 -1.66 -1.98
C VAL A 43 12.75 -0.15 -2.11
N GLY A 44 13.25 0.46 -3.19
CA GLY A 44 12.98 1.85 -3.53
C GLY A 44 11.49 2.09 -3.77
N MET A 45 10.87 1.31 -4.66
CA MET A 45 9.44 1.41 -4.95
C MET A 45 8.57 1.20 -3.70
N PHE A 46 8.94 0.24 -2.84
CA PHE A 46 8.25 0.02 -1.58
C PHE A 46 8.34 1.25 -0.67
N ARG A 47 9.54 1.80 -0.45
CA ARG A 47 9.72 3.02 0.36
C ARG A 47 8.88 4.16 -0.20
N ASP A 48 8.95 4.41 -1.50
CA ASP A 48 8.26 5.51 -2.15
C ASP A 48 6.72 5.35 -1.98
N SER A 49 6.19 4.12 -2.09
CA SER A 49 4.77 3.85 -1.83
C SER A 49 4.34 4.10 -0.37
N VAL A 50 5.21 3.86 0.60
CA VAL A 50 4.96 4.16 2.01
C VAL A 50 4.95 5.67 2.23
N GLU A 51 5.89 6.40 1.60
CA GLU A 51 5.95 7.86 1.65
C GLU A 51 4.71 8.50 1.03
N ASP A 52 4.28 8.04 -0.15
CA ASP A 52 3.05 8.48 -0.82
C ASP A 52 1.81 8.27 0.06
N HIS A 53 1.73 7.13 0.77
CA HIS A 53 0.64 6.85 1.71
C HIS A 53 0.66 7.83 2.89
N LEU A 54 1.83 8.09 3.48
CA LEU A 54 1.97 9.04 4.58
C LEU A 54 1.62 10.48 4.15
N GLU A 55 2.05 10.89 2.97
CA GLU A 55 1.67 12.18 2.40
C GLU A 55 0.15 12.26 2.21
N SER A 56 -0.45 11.24 1.61
CA SER A 56 -1.89 11.17 1.36
C SER A 56 -2.70 11.30 2.66
N ILE A 57 -2.28 10.61 3.72
CA ILE A 57 -2.95 10.68 5.02
C ILE A 57 -2.79 12.06 5.67
N SER A 58 -1.63 12.70 5.52
CA SER A 58 -1.39 14.03 6.08
C SER A 58 -2.31 15.11 5.50
N GLN A 59 -2.81 14.90 4.28
CA GLN A 59 -3.71 15.82 3.59
C GLN A 59 -5.19 15.66 4.04
N LEU A 60 -5.52 14.60 4.78
CA LEU A 60 -6.89 14.34 5.23
C LEU A 60 -7.16 15.03 6.57
N SER A 61 -8.19 15.87 6.61
CA SER A 61 -8.61 16.58 7.84
C SER A 61 -9.14 15.64 8.93
N ARG A 62 -9.67 14.46 8.54
CA ARG A 62 -10.13 13.40 9.43
C ARG A 62 -10.07 12.05 8.74
N LEU A 63 -9.79 11.00 9.52
CA LEU A 63 -9.78 9.61 9.02
C LEU A 63 -11.06 8.85 9.36
N ARG A 64 -11.62 9.09 10.56
CA ARG A 64 -12.82 8.42 11.05
C ARG A 64 -14.09 9.00 10.41
N GLY A 65 -15.05 8.13 10.12
CA GLY A 65 -16.35 8.54 9.58
C GLY A 65 -16.28 9.08 8.15
N THR A 66 -15.21 8.74 7.44
CA THR A 66 -15.09 8.96 5.99
C THR A 66 -15.92 7.91 5.23
N PRO A 67 -16.20 8.13 3.93
CA PRO A 67 -16.88 7.13 3.11
C PRO A 67 -16.18 5.77 3.17
N ARG A 68 -16.97 4.70 3.23
CA ARG A 68 -16.46 3.34 3.38
C ARG A 68 -16.27 2.67 2.01
N LYS A 69 -15.27 1.80 1.93
CA LYS A 69 -15.02 0.91 0.79
C LYS A 69 -14.86 -0.52 1.29
N LYS A 70 -15.39 -1.48 0.53
CA LYS A 70 -15.38 -2.91 0.87
C LYS A 70 -13.98 -3.49 0.67
N HIS A 71 -13.39 -4.02 1.73
CA HIS A 71 -12.22 -4.88 1.68
C HIS A 71 -12.66 -6.34 1.49
N PRO A 72 -11.97 -7.16 0.68
CA PRO A 72 -12.34 -8.55 0.41
C PRO A 72 -12.53 -9.42 1.67
N VAL A 73 -11.62 -9.29 2.64
CA VAL A 73 -11.63 -10.04 3.91
C VAL A 73 -12.32 -9.29 5.06
N PHE A 74 -11.96 -8.03 5.31
CA PHE A 74 -12.39 -7.29 6.52
C PHE A 74 -13.72 -6.54 6.38
N GLY A 75 -14.39 -6.66 5.24
CA GLY A 75 -15.64 -5.94 4.97
C GLY A 75 -15.42 -4.44 4.77
N ASP A 76 -16.43 -3.64 5.04
CA ASP A 76 -16.36 -2.20 4.77
C ASP A 76 -15.41 -1.50 5.76
N LEU A 77 -14.50 -0.68 5.23
CA LEU A 77 -13.56 0.11 6.03
C LEU A 77 -13.65 1.59 5.62
N ASP A 78 -13.61 2.48 6.61
CA ASP A 78 -13.36 3.92 6.39
C ASP A 78 -11.85 4.18 6.27
N ALA A 79 -11.43 5.41 5.97
CA ALA A 79 -10.02 5.76 5.83
C ALA A 79 -9.19 5.42 7.08
N HIS A 80 -9.78 5.51 8.28
CA HIS A 80 -9.13 5.06 9.50
C HIS A 80 -8.90 3.54 9.51
N GLY A 81 -9.93 2.76 9.17
CA GLY A 81 -9.83 1.31 9.03
C GLY A 81 -8.76 0.88 8.02
N TRP A 82 -8.73 1.51 6.85
CA TRP A 82 -7.69 1.27 5.83
C TRP A 82 -6.29 1.62 6.32
N ASN A 83 -6.11 2.75 7.00
CA ASN A 83 -4.81 3.13 7.56
C ASN A 83 -4.32 2.13 8.64
N CYS A 84 -5.21 1.71 9.53
CA CYS A 84 -4.89 0.70 10.54
C CYS A 84 -4.52 -0.64 9.90
N MET A 85 -5.27 -1.06 8.87
CA MET A 85 -4.98 -2.26 8.09
C MET A 85 -3.60 -2.19 7.42
N PHE A 86 -3.24 -1.05 6.82
CA PHE A 86 -1.93 -0.86 6.22
C PHE A 86 -0.80 -1.10 7.22
N GLY A 87 -0.84 -0.44 8.38
CA GLY A 87 0.19 -0.63 9.42
C GLY A 87 0.25 -2.06 9.96
N PHE A 88 -0.90 -2.69 10.21
CA PHE A 88 -0.98 -4.09 10.61
C PHE A 88 -0.35 -5.01 9.56
N HIS A 89 -0.71 -4.83 8.29
CA HIS A 89 -0.25 -5.64 7.16
C HIS A 89 1.27 -5.57 6.97
N LEU A 90 1.86 -4.37 7.07
CA LEU A 90 3.32 -4.21 7.05
C LEU A 90 4.00 -4.94 8.22
N SER A 91 3.41 -4.89 9.42
CA SER A 91 3.97 -5.59 10.59
C SER A 91 3.96 -7.11 10.42
N LEU A 92 2.93 -7.65 9.77
CA LEU A 92 2.81 -9.07 9.45
C LEU A 92 3.90 -9.49 8.47
N HIS A 93 4.09 -8.74 7.38
CA HIS A 93 5.13 -9.03 6.39
C HIS A 93 6.54 -8.91 6.95
N LEU A 94 6.81 -7.92 7.80
CA LEU A 94 8.11 -7.83 8.48
C LEU A 94 8.40 -9.07 9.33
N ARG A 95 7.39 -9.60 10.03
CA ARG A 95 7.54 -10.85 10.79
C ARG A 95 7.82 -12.03 9.87
N GLN A 96 7.11 -12.15 8.75
CA GLN A 96 7.34 -13.20 7.76
C GLN A 96 8.75 -13.14 7.16
N ALA A 97 9.20 -11.95 6.74
CA ALA A 97 10.54 -11.73 6.20
C ALA A 97 11.63 -12.15 7.19
N ARG A 98 11.48 -11.80 8.47
CA ARG A 98 12.39 -12.25 9.53
C ARG A 98 12.42 -13.76 9.69
N GLN A 99 11.29 -14.45 9.53
CA GLN A 99 11.26 -15.92 9.59
C GLN A 99 11.95 -16.55 8.37
N VAL A 100 11.81 -15.97 7.18
CA VAL A 100 12.54 -16.42 5.98
C VAL A 100 14.05 -16.32 6.19
N VAL A 101 14.54 -15.16 6.64
CA VAL A 101 15.98 -14.97 6.95
C VAL A 101 16.47 -16.00 7.97
N LYS A 102 15.72 -16.23 9.05
CA LYS A 102 16.06 -17.26 10.05
C LYS A 102 16.16 -18.66 9.44
N LYS A 103 15.27 -19.02 8.53
CA LYS A 103 15.29 -20.33 7.86
C LYS A 103 16.47 -20.45 6.91
N LEU A 104 16.76 -19.41 6.12
CA LEU A 104 17.90 -19.38 5.21
C LEU A 104 19.23 -19.52 5.97
N ASN A 105 19.41 -18.75 7.04
CA ASN A 105 20.63 -18.83 7.87
C ASN A 105 20.81 -20.22 8.52
N ARG A 106 19.72 -20.91 8.87
CA ARG A 106 19.78 -22.29 9.39
C ARG A 106 20.16 -23.30 8.32
N ALA A 107 19.67 -23.13 7.09
CA ALA A 107 20.03 -24.00 5.98
C ALA A 107 21.53 -23.87 5.66
N SER A 108 22.07 -22.65 5.63
CA SER A 108 23.49 -22.40 5.35
C SER A 108 24.47 -22.85 6.46
N MET A 109 23.97 -23.25 7.64
CA MET A 109 24.79 -23.79 8.74
C MET A 109 24.78 -25.33 8.79
N ASN A 110 23.92 -25.98 8.01
CA ASN A 110 23.82 -27.44 7.94
C ASN A 110 24.47 -28.03 6.66
N ASP A 111 25.05 -27.17 5.82
CA ASP A 111 25.93 -27.50 4.69
C ASP A 111 27.40 -27.33 5.10
#